data_AF-A0A4S1FYN6-F1
#
_entry.id   AF-A0A4S1FYN6-F1
#
_cell.length_a   1.000
_cell.length_b   1.000
_cell.length_c   1.000
_cell.angle_alpha   90.00
_cell.angle_beta   90.00
_cell.angle_gamma   90.00
#
_symmetry.space_group_name_H-M   'P 1'
#
loop_
_entity.id
_entity.type
_entity.pdbx_description
1 polymer ?
#
loop_
_entity_poly.entity_id
_entity_poly.type
_entity_poly.pdbx_seq_one_letter_code
_entity_poly.pdbx_strand_id
1 'polypeptide(L)'
;ELAARHVDLRAGQAFGVSGALASMSCGLSYAIAAGIAFPGRPVAAIVGDGGLAMQLGEFSTAVRYGIPLKVLVIKNNVLNQIAWEQMMFLGNPQFGCELQP
;
A
#
# COMPACT_ATOMS: atom_id res chain seq x y z
N GLU A 1 5.60 -6.32 0.81
CA GLU A 1 6.63 -7.29 0.39
C GLU A 1 6.70 -7.49 -1.13
N LEU A 2 5.58 -7.78 -1.80
CA LEU A 2 5.53 -8.02 -3.26
C LEU A 2 6.23 -6.93 -4.10
N ALA A 3 5.95 -5.65 -3.83
CA ALA A 3 6.58 -4.55 -4.55
C ALA A 3 8.11 -4.53 -4.37
N ALA A 4 8.60 -4.69 -3.14
CA ALA A 4 10.04 -4.66 -2.86
C ALA A 4 10.80 -5.84 -3.52
N ARG A 5 10.13 -6.98 -3.73
CA ARG A 5 10.73 -8.16 -4.37
C ARG A 5 10.70 -8.12 -5.90
N HIS A 6 9.76 -7.40 -6.51
CA HIS A 6 9.48 -7.50 -7.95
C HIS A 6 9.50 -6.17 -8.71
N VAL A 7 9.69 -5.05 -8.02
CA VAL A 7 9.85 -3.74 -8.67
C VAL A 7 11.34 -3.42 -8.76
N ASP A 8 11.86 -3.46 -9.98
CA ASP A 8 13.21 -3.00 -10.28
C ASP A 8 13.23 -1.47 -10.35
N LEU A 9 13.98 -0.85 -9.44
CA LEU A 9 14.19 0.60 -9.43
C LEU A 9 15.30 0.98 -10.41
N ARG A 10 14.98 1.90 -11.31
CA ARG A 10 15.95 2.52 -12.22
C ARG A 10 16.57 3.76 -11.56
N ALA A 11 17.70 4.19 -12.11
CA ALA A 11 18.36 5.42 -11.67
C ALA A 11 17.38 6.60 -11.66
N GLY A 12 17.33 7.35 -10.55
CA GLY A 12 16.43 8.48 -10.35
C GLY A 12 15.01 8.13 -9.89
N GLN A 13 14.66 6.85 -9.76
CA GLN A 13 13.42 6.43 -9.12
C GLN A 13 13.58 6.35 -7.60
N ALA A 14 12.51 6.68 -6.88
CA ALA A 14 12.45 6.58 -5.43
C ALA A 14 11.37 5.58 -5.03
N PHE A 15 11.61 4.87 -3.93
CA PHE A 15 10.69 3.91 -3.35
C PHE A 15 10.53 4.19 -1.86
N GLY A 16 9.30 4.23 -1.37
CA GLY A 16 8.97 4.50 0.01
C GLY A 16 8.05 3.42 0.58
N VAL A 17 8.33 3.00 1.82
CA VAL A 17 7.51 2.06 2.57
C VAL A 17 7.68 2.34 4.07
N SER A 18 6.64 2.13 4.87
CA SER A 18 6.77 2.12 6.33
C SER A 18 7.44 0.81 6.74
N GLY A 19 8.76 0.82 6.91
CA GLY A 19 9.55 -0.36 7.28
C GLY A 19 9.57 -0.60 8.79
N ALA A 20 9.99 0.39 9.57
CA ALA A 20 10.21 0.23 11.01
C ALA A 20 8.91 0.10 11.80
N LEU A 21 7.94 1.00 11.56
CA LEU A 21 6.64 0.97 12.24
C LEU A 21 5.64 0.01 11.56
N ALA A 22 5.92 -0.41 10.32
CA ALA A 22 5.03 -1.26 9.52
C ALA A 22 3.60 -0.71 9.40
N SER A 23 3.46 0.62 9.30
CA SER A 23 2.15 1.26 9.23
C SER A 23 1.39 0.85 7.97
N MET A 24 0.25 0.21 8.17
CA MET A 24 -0.70 -0.05 7.10
C MET A 24 -1.17 1.26 6.48
N SER A 25 -1.57 1.22 5.19
CA SER A 25 -2.04 2.38 4.42
C SER A 25 -1.00 3.45 4.05
N CYS A 26 0.26 3.33 4.49
CA CYS A 26 1.29 4.34 4.17
C CYS A 26 1.46 4.60 2.65
N GLY A 27 1.24 3.60 1.80
CA GLY A 27 1.43 3.73 0.35
C GLY A 27 0.59 4.83 -0.30
N LEU A 28 -0.68 5.00 0.09
CA LEU A 28 -1.54 6.03 -0.50
C LEU A 28 -1.10 7.43 -0.07
N SER A 29 -0.94 7.65 1.23
CA SER A 29 -0.57 8.95 1.79
C SER A 29 0.84 9.37 1.36
N TYR A 30 1.79 8.44 1.27
CA TYR A 30 3.14 8.72 0.76
C TYR A 30 3.15 9.07 -0.71
N ALA A 31 2.31 8.40 -1.53
CA ALA A 31 2.18 8.73 -2.93
C ALA A 31 1.57 10.13 -3.12
N ILE A 32 0.54 10.48 -2.35
CA ILE A 32 -0.03 11.85 -2.35
C ILE A 32 1.05 12.87 -1.97
N ALA A 33 1.80 12.64 -0.88
CA ALA A 33 2.89 13.52 -0.48
C ALA A 33 3.96 13.66 -1.56
N ALA A 34 4.35 12.57 -2.23
CA ALA A 34 5.32 12.59 -3.33
C ALA A 34 4.79 13.39 -4.54
N GLY A 35 3.50 13.28 -4.87
CA GLY A 35 2.87 14.05 -5.93
C GLY A 35 2.86 15.56 -5.66
N ILE A 36 2.71 15.96 -4.40
CA ILE A 36 2.81 17.35 -3.97
C ILE A 36 4.26 17.84 -3.99
N ALA A 37 5.19 17.05 -3.45
CA ALA A 37 6.59 17.43 -3.32
C ALA A 37 7.35 17.48 -4.66
N PHE A 38 6.95 16.65 -5.63
CA PHE A 38 7.62 16.54 -6.91
C PHE A 38 6.63 16.64 -8.09
N PRO A 39 6.08 17.83 -8.35
CA PRO A 39 5.12 18.02 -9.43
C PRO A 39 5.72 17.63 -10.79
N GLY A 40 4.92 16.98 -11.63
CA GLY A 40 5.32 16.53 -12.97
C GLY A 40 6.02 15.17 -13.03
N ARG A 41 6.39 14.57 -11.89
CA ARG A 41 6.89 13.18 -11.86
C ARG A 41 5.73 12.18 -11.78
N PRO A 42 5.80 11.04 -12.49
CA PRO A 42 4.83 9.97 -12.32
C PRO A 42 4.89 9.41 -10.90
N VAL A 43 3.72 9.22 -10.28
CA VAL A 43 3.60 8.66 -8.94
C VAL A 43 2.61 7.50 -8.95
N ALA A 44 3.00 6.41 -8.29
CA ALA A 44 2.15 5.24 -8.11
C ALA A 44 2.20 4.72 -6.67
N ALA A 45 1.09 4.21 -6.19
CA ALA A 45 0.98 3.48 -4.93
C ALA A 45 0.66 2.01 -5.22
N ILE A 46 1.37 1.07 -4.58
CA ILE A 46 1.05 -0.35 -4.59
C ILE A 46 0.57 -0.71 -3.19
N VAL A 47 -0.70 -1.08 -3.06
CA VAL A 47 -1.37 -1.26 -1.76
C VAL A 47 -2.15 -2.58 -1.73
N GLY A 48 -2.31 -3.16 -0.54
CA GLY A 48 -3.30 -4.21 -0.32
C GLY A 48 -4.70 -3.60 -0.09
N ASP A 49 -5.74 -4.39 -0.31
CA ASP A 49 -7.14 -4.01 -0.05
C ASP A 49 -7.40 -3.58 1.40
N GLY A 50 -6.93 -4.33 2.40
CA GLY A 50 -7.08 -3.97 3.81
C GLY A 50 -6.35 -2.69 4.17
N GLY A 51 -5.15 -2.49 3.60
CA GLY A 51 -4.40 -1.24 3.78
C GLY A 51 -5.11 -0.06 3.13
N LEU A 52 -5.69 -0.23 1.95
CA LEU A 52 -6.44 0.82 1.26
C LEU A 52 -7.72 1.21 2.02
N ALA A 53 -8.44 0.22 2.57
CA ALA A 53 -9.67 0.45 3.31
C ALA A 53 -9.48 1.40 4.51
N MET A 54 -8.30 1.41 5.13
CA MET A 54 -7.99 2.29 6.27
C MET A 54 -7.95 3.79 5.93
N GLN A 55 -7.58 4.16 4.70
CA GLN A 55 -7.46 5.57 4.28
C GLN A 55 -8.11 5.82 2.90
N LEU A 56 -9.24 5.16 2.60
CA LEU A 56 -9.96 5.38 1.35
C LEU A 56 -10.34 6.87 1.14
N GLY A 57 -10.55 7.61 2.23
CA GLY A 57 -10.88 9.04 2.20
C GLY A 57 -9.81 9.94 1.57
N GLU A 58 -8.53 9.52 1.53
CA GLU A 58 -7.44 10.33 1.00
C GLU A 58 -7.47 10.52 -0.52
N PHE A 59 -8.31 9.77 -1.24
CA PHE A 59 -8.59 10.08 -2.64
C PHE A 59 -9.16 11.50 -2.80
N SER A 60 -9.91 12.01 -1.81
CA SER A 60 -10.40 13.39 -1.81
C SER A 60 -9.25 14.40 -1.81
N THR A 61 -8.17 14.12 -1.05
CA THR A 61 -6.93 14.90 -1.04
C THR A 61 -6.27 14.88 -2.41
N ALA A 62 -6.12 13.69 -3.02
CA ALA A 62 -5.52 13.55 -4.35
C ALA A 62 -6.28 14.37 -5.42
N VAL A 63 -7.61 14.33 -5.39
CA VAL A 63 -8.48 15.11 -6.29
C VAL A 63 -8.34 16.61 -6.03
N ARG A 64 -8.38 17.03 -4.76
CA ARG A 64 -8.26 18.45 -4.37
C ARG A 64 -6.99 19.10 -4.87
N TYR A 65 -5.88 18.36 -4.88
CA TYR A 65 -4.58 18.85 -5.34
C TYR A 65 -4.26 18.50 -6.79
N GLY A 66 -5.18 17.88 -7.53
CA GLY A 66 -4.99 17.54 -8.94
C GLY A 66 -3.84 16.57 -9.20
N ILE A 67 -3.57 15.66 -8.25
CA ILE A 67 -2.41 14.77 -8.30
C ILE A 67 -2.70 13.62 -9.29
N PRO A 68 -1.86 13.39 -10.32
CA PRO A 68 -2.04 12.30 -11.29
C PRO A 68 -1.58 10.95 -10.71
N LEU A 69 -2.22 10.54 -9.61
CA LEU A 69 -1.92 9.34 -8.84
C LEU A 69 -2.43 8.08 -9.53
N LYS A 70 -1.58 7.05 -9.62
CA LYS A 70 -1.98 5.69 -10.03
C LYS A 70 -1.95 4.76 -8.82
N VAL A 71 -3.03 4.04 -8.55
CA VAL A 71 -3.09 3.09 -7.42
C VAL A 71 -3.29 1.68 -7.95
N LEU A 72 -2.34 0.80 -7.66
CA LEU A 72 -2.45 -0.64 -7.89
C LEU A 72 -2.90 -1.30 -6.58
N VAL A 73 -4.08 -1.90 -6.60
CA VAL A 73 -4.65 -2.61 -5.44
C VAL A 73 -4.48 -4.10 -5.63
N ILE A 74 -3.76 -4.74 -4.70
CA ILE A 74 -3.67 -6.19 -4.61
C ILE A 74 -4.85 -6.64 -3.75
N LYS A 75 -5.94 -7.01 -4.42
CA LYS A 75 -7.17 -7.46 -3.77
C LYS A 75 -7.16 -8.98 -3.64
N ASN A 76 -7.12 -9.46 -2.39
CA ASN A 76 -7.15 -10.88 -2.06
C ASN A 76 -8.17 -11.20 -0.96
N ASN A 77 -8.92 -10.20 -0.49
CA ASN A 77 -9.95 -10.28 0.55
C ASN A 77 -9.42 -10.86 1.88
N VAL A 78 -8.12 -10.73 2.15
CA VAL A 78 -7.50 -11.27 3.37
C VAL A 78 -6.37 -10.35 3.84
N LEU A 79 -6.25 -10.14 5.15
CA LEU A 79 -5.07 -9.57 5.80
C LEU A 79 -3.90 -10.56 5.75
N ASN A 80 -3.35 -10.75 4.54
CA ASN A 80 -2.54 -11.92 4.19
C ASN A 80 -1.26 -12.09 5.01
N GLN A 81 -0.62 -11.00 5.46
CA GLN A 81 0.57 -11.11 6.32
C GLN A 81 0.20 -11.68 7.70
N ILE A 82 -0.93 -11.28 8.27
CA ILE A 82 -1.42 -11.80 9.55
C ILE A 82 -1.85 -13.26 9.38
N ALA A 83 -2.58 -13.59 8.31
CA ALA A 83 -2.98 -14.97 8.01
C ALA A 83 -1.77 -15.89 7.81
N TRP A 84 -0.75 -15.42 7.08
CA TRP A 84 0.49 -16.16 6.88
C TRP A 84 1.24 -16.40 8.19
N GLU A 85 1.34 -15.39 9.06
CA GLU A 85 1.98 -15.55 10.37
C GLU A 85 1.23 -16.56 11.24
N GLN A 86 -0.11 -16.50 11.28
CA GLN A 86 -0.92 -17.48 12.01
C GLN A 86 -0.67 -18.91 11.48
N MET A 87 -0.78 -19.12 10.17
CA MET A 87 -0.79 -20.46 9.59
C MET A 87 0.61 -21.06 9.41
N MET A 88 1.54 -20.28 8.85
CA MET A 88 2.83 -20.79 8.41
C MET A 88 3.91 -20.61 9.48
N PHE A 89 3.87 -19.52 10.23
CA PHE A 89 4.87 -19.24 11.26
C PHE A 89 4.50 -19.85 12.62
N LEU A 90 3.23 -19.71 13.03
CA LEU A 90 2.76 -20.20 14.33
C LEU A 90 2.06 -21.57 14.27
N GLY A 91 1.66 -22.04 13.08
CA GLY A 91 0.96 -23.32 12.91
C GLY A 91 -0.50 -23.32 13.38
N ASN A 92 -1.09 -22.15 13.59
CA ASN A 92 -2.47 -21.98 14.03
C ASN A 92 -3.45 -21.95 12.85
N PRO A 93 -4.73 -22.30 13.04
CA PRO A 93 -5.75 -22.03 12.03
C PRO A 93 -5.90 -20.52 11.82
N GLN A 94 -6.24 -20.13 10.59
CA GLN A 94 -6.57 -18.74 10.26
C GLN A 94 -7.77 -18.26 11.09
N PHE A 95 -7.68 -17.07 11.68
CA PHE A 95 -8.75 -16.45 12.44
C PHE A 95 -8.73 -14.91 12.29
N GLY A 96 -9.89 -14.32 12.00
CA GLY A 96 -10.09 -12.86 11.97
C GLY A 96 -9.34 -12.10 10.87
N CYS A 97 -8.81 -12.80 9.85
CA CYS A 97 -8.04 -12.20 8.77
C CYS A 97 -8.86 -11.94 7.50
N GLU A 98 -10.10 -12.39 7.45
CA GLU A 98 -10.97 -12.23 6.28
C GLU A 98 -11.45 -10.78 6.16
N LEU A 99 -11.35 -10.23 4.95
CA LEU A 99 -11.98 -8.97 4.57
C LEU A 99 -13.26 -9.30 3.81
N GLN A 100 -14.39 -9.05 4.44
CA GLN A 100 -15.70 -9.13 3.78
C GLN A 100 -15.82 -8.03 2.72
N PRO A 101 -16.62 -8.26 1.66
CA PRO A 101 -17.09 -7.18 0.79
C PRO A 101 -17.82 -6.07 1.56
#